data_AF-A0A5J4QRY2-F1
#
_entry.id   AF-A0A5J4QRY2-F1
#
_cell.length_a   1.000
_cell.length_b   1.000
_cell.length_c   1.000
_cell.angle_alpha   90.00
_cell.angle_beta   90.00
_cell.angle_gamma   90.00
#
_symmetry.space_group_name_H-M   'P 1'
#
loop_
_entity.id
_entity.type
_entity.pdbx_description
1 polymer ?
#
loop_
_entity_poly.entity_id
_entity_poly.type
_entity_poly.pdbx_seq_one_letter_code
_entity_poly.pdbx_strand_id
1 'polypeptide(L)'
;MSTAKNYLNEEEIKLLGLLVEQYLAFAETMAQQQTPMYMTDWINRLDAILQLNGRELLTHAGTISRQMALKRSNDEYCKYKEVQQKLDREQSLKEIEEDIKKLRENK
;
A
#
# COMPACT_ATOMS: atom_id res chain seq x y z
N MET A 1 -18.34 -1.90 -4.35
CA MET A 1 -17.19 -2.84 -4.38
C MET A 1 -15.94 -2.00 -4.14
N SER A 2 -15.46 -1.92 -2.90
CA SER A 2 -14.28 -1.10 -2.56
C SER A 2 -13.05 -1.98 -2.76
N THR A 3 -12.45 -1.92 -3.94
CA THR A 3 -11.10 -2.38 -4.16
C THR A 3 -10.20 -1.44 -3.36
N ALA A 4 -9.63 -1.94 -2.26
CA ALA A 4 -8.55 -1.27 -1.55
C ALA A 4 -7.35 -1.19 -2.49
N LYS A 5 -7.32 -0.14 -3.34
CA LYS A 5 -6.13 0.23 -4.09
C LYS A 5 -5.07 0.60 -3.05
N ASN A 6 -4.03 -0.22 -3.02
CA ASN A 6 -2.86 -0.19 -2.14
C ASN A 6 -2.62 1.18 -1.49
N TYR A 7 -2.99 1.30 -0.20
CA TYR A 7 -2.75 2.48 0.64
C TYR A 7 -1.41 2.39 1.39
N LEU A 8 -0.54 1.48 0.96
CA LEU A 8 0.81 1.36 1.49
C LEU A 8 1.69 2.37 0.75
N ASN A 9 2.49 3.13 1.50
CA ASN A 9 3.52 3.96 0.91
C ASN A 9 4.63 3.08 0.29
N GLU A 10 5.56 3.68 -0.47
CA GLU A 10 6.61 2.94 -1.17
C GLU A 10 7.47 2.08 -0.22
N GLU A 11 7.76 2.59 0.97
CA GLU A 11 8.51 1.86 2.00
C GLU A 11 7.73 0.66 2.54
N GLU A 12 6.43 0.83 2.80
CA GLU A 12 5.53 -0.22 3.26
C GLU A 12 5.33 -1.31 2.19
N ILE A 13 5.25 -0.93 0.91
CA ILE A 13 5.21 -1.88 -0.22
C ILE A 13 6.51 -2.66 -0.32
N LYS A 14 7.66 -1.97 -0.19
CA LYS A 14 8.96 -2.62 -0.22
C LYS A 14 9.11 -3.62 0.94
N LEU A 15 8.68 -3.22 2.14
CA LEU A 15 8.70 -4.08 3.32
C LEU A 15 7.74 -5.28 3.18
N LEU A 16 6.58 -5.10 2.54
CA LEU A 16 5.68 -6.20 2.19
C LEU A 16 6.32 -7.15 1.18
N GLY A 17 6.98 -6.62 0.15
CA GLY A 17 7.71 -7.40 -0.84
C GLY A 17 8.76 -8.30 -0.21
N LEU A 18 9.61 -7.75 0.67
CA LEU A 18 10.62 -8.52 1.40
C LEU A 18 10.01 -9.66 2.23
N LEU A 19 8.86 -9.41 2.87
CA LEU A 19 8.17 -10.44 3.65
C LEU A 19 7.64 -11.58 2.77
N VAL A 20 7.08 -11.24 1.61
CA VAL A 20 6.59 -12.22 0.64
C VAL A 20 7.75 -13.05 0.08
N GLU A 21 8.86 -12.41 -0.29
CA GLU A 21 10.06 -13.09 -0.77
C GLU A 21 10.62 -14.07 0.27
N GLN A 22 10.74 -13.65 1.54
CA GLN A 22 11.17 -14.52 2.63
C GLN A 22 10.27 -15.74 2.79
N TYR A 23 8.95 -15.54 2.73
CA TYR A 23 7.97 -16.62 2.84
C TYR A 23 8.07 -17.61 1.68
N LEU A 24 8.24 -17.12 0.45
CA LEU A 24 8.41 -17.96 -0.73
C LEU A 24 9.71 -18.76 -0.70
N ALA A 25 10.83 -18.13 -0.30
CA ALA A 25 12.11 -18.83 -0.13
C ALA A 25 12.02 -19.95 0.93
N PHE A 26 11.28 -19.70 2.01
CA PHE A 26 10.99 -20.72 3.02
C PHE A 26 10.16 -21.87 2.42
N ALA A 27 9.09 -21.56 1.70
CA ALA A 27 8.25 -22.57 1.07
C ALA A 27 9.02 -23.42 0.05
N GLU A 28 9.88 -22.79 -0.75
CA GLU A 28 10.77 -23.46 -1.67
C GLU A 28 11.72 -24.42 -0.95
N THR A 29 12.31 -24.00 0.17
CA THR A 29 13.18 -24.87 0.99
C THR A 29 12.43 -26.11 1.46
N MET A 30 11.19 -25.97 1.94
CA MET A 30 10.37 -27.09 2.38
C MET A 30 10.02 -28.04 1.23
N ALA A 31 9.76 -27.49 0.05
CA ALA A 31 9.51 -28.27 -1.16
C ALA A 31 10.76 -29.04 -1.62
N GLN A 32 11.93 -28.39 -1.61
CA GLN A 32 13.22 -29.02 -1.95
C GLN A 32 13.57 -30.16 -0.97
N GLN A 33 13.24 -29.99 0.31
CA GLN A 33 13.43 -31.00 1.35
C GLN A 33 12.35 -32.10 1.33
N GLN A 34 11.38 -32.03 0.41
CA GLN A 34 10.23 -32.95 0.33
C GLN A 34 9.50 -33.09 1.68
N THR A 35 9.45 -32.01 2.46
CA THR A 35 8.77 -32.04 3.75
C THR A 35 7.26 -31.86 3.53
N PRO A 36 6.44 -32.87 3.85
CA PRO A 36 4.99 -32.76 3.69
C PRO A 36 4.45 -31.69 4.64
N MET A 37 3.69 -30.73 4.08
CA MET A 37 3.10 -29.62 4.81
C MET A 37 1.62 -29.48 4.46
N TYR A 38 0.78 -29.28 5.48
CA TYR A 38 -0.64 -29.01 5.34
C TYR A 38 -0.91 -27.50 5.46
N MET A 39 -2.08 -27.04 5.02
CA MET A 39 -2.48 -25.63 5.08
C MET A 39 -2.39 -25.04 6.49
N THR A 40 -2.63 -25.85 7.53
CA THR A 40 -2.44 -25.46 8.94
C THR A 40 -0.99 -25.17 9.28
N ASP A 41 -0.05 -25.95 8.74
CA ASP A 41 1.38 -25.78 8.99
C ASP A 41 1.90 -24.50 8.31
N TRP A 42 1.41 -24.22 7.10
CA TRP A 42 1.68 -22.98 6.38
C TRP A 42 1.24 -21.74 7.18
N ILE A 43 0.04 -21.77 7.79
CA ILE A 43 -0.45 -20.68 8.64
C ILE A 43 0.46 -20.48 9.85
N ASN A 44 0.73 -21.56 10.61
CA ASN A 44 1.59 -21.49 11.78
C ASN A 44 2.99 -20.95 11.46
N ARG A 45 3.51 -21.28 10.27
CA ARG A 45 4.84 -20.86 9.85
C ARG A 45 4.89 -19.43 9.37
N LEU A 46 3.84 -18.97 8.69
CA LEU A 46 3.66 -17.55 8.37
C LEU A 46 3.59 -16.71 9.64
N ASP A 47 2.84 -17.18 10.64
CA ASP A 47 2.72 -16.52 11.94
C ASP A 47 4.09 -16.39 12.64
N ALA A 48 4.90 -17.46 12.62
CA ALA A 48 6.25 -17.43 13.16
C ALA A 48 7.17 -16.45 12.40
N ILE A 49 7.08 -16.38 11.06
CA ILE A 49 7.87 -15.44 10.24
C ILE A 49 7.48 -14.00 10.57
N LEU A 50 6.18 -13.71 10.75
CA LEU A 50 5.70 -12.39 11.15
C LEU A 50 6.24 -11.98 12.52
N GLN A 51 6.19 -12.89 13.51
CA GLN A 51 6.72 -12.63 14.85
C GLN A 51 8.24 -12.40 14.85
N LEU A 52 9.00 -13.18 14.09
CA LEU A 52 10.46 -13.02 13.96
C LEU A 52 10.85 -11.67 13.33
N ASN A 53 10.01 -11.14 12.44
CA ASN A 53 10.17 -9.80 11.88
C ASN A 53 9.66 -8.68 12.81
N GLY A 54 9.31 -9.00 14.05
CA GLY A 54 8.83 -8.03 15.05
C GLY A 54 7.42 -7.50 14.77
N ARG A 55 6.63 -8.19 13.94
CA ARG A 55 5.25 -7.81 13.66
C ARG A 55 4.30 -8.49 14.63
N GLU A 56 3.40 -7.72 15.23
CA GLU A 56 2.33 -8.27 16.05
C GLU A 56 1.35 -9.09 15.22
N LEU A 57 1.04 -10.30 15.70
CA LEU A 57 -0.02 -11.10 15.10
C LEU A 57 -1.38 -10.53 15.46
N LEU A 58 -2.23 -10.39 14.44
CA LEU A 58 -3.62 -10.00 14.62
C LEU A 58 -4.42 -11.18 15.17
N THR A 59 -4.43 -11.32 16.50
CA THR A 59 -5.21 -12.35 17.21
C THR A 59 -6.73 -12.12 17.17
N HIS A 60 -7.16 -10.94 16.73
CA HIS A 60 -8.57 -10.51 16.68
C HIS A 60 -9.00 -10.15 15.24
N ALA A 61 -8.62 -11.01 14.29
CA ALA A 61 -8.87 -10.81 12.86
C ALA A 61 -10.37 -10.69 12.56
N GLY A 62 -10.82 -9.48 12.21
CA GLY A 62 -12.16 -9.27 11.67
C GLY A 62 -12.63 -7.82 11.73
N THR A 63 -12.74 -7.26 12.94
CA THR A 63 -13.47 -6.00 13.14
C THR A 63 -12.55 -4.78 13.16
N ILE A 64 -11.44 -4.88 13.91
CA ILE A 64 -10.52 -3.75 14.12
C ILE A 64 -9.72 -3.45 12.85
N SER A 65 -9.22 -4.49 12.16
CA SER A 65 -8.43 -4.31 10.93
C SER A 65 -9.25 -3.65 9.81
N ARG A 66 -10.55 -3.97 9.65
CA ARG A 66 -11.38 -3.36 8.61
C ARG A 66 -11.67 -1.89 8.91
N GLN A 67 -12.04 -1.56 10.15
CA GLN A 67 -12.33 -0.18 10.54
C GLN A 67 -11.07 0.68 10.49
N MET A 68 -9.92 0.14 10.90
CA MET A 68 -8.62 0.81 10.83
C MET A 68 -8.12 0.96 9.39
N ALA A 69 -8.32 -0.05 8.54
CA ALA A 69 -8.01 0.03 7.10
C ALA A 69 -8.87 1.09 6.40
N LEU A 70 -10.17 1.14 6.68
CA LEU A 70 -11.06 2.20 6.16
C LEU A 70 -10.62 3.58 6.62
N LYS A 71 -10.23 3.72 7.90
CA LYS A 71 -9.73 4.99 8.42
C LYS A 71 -8.44 5.43 7.73
N ARG A 72 -7.42 4.56 7.65
CA ARG A 72 -6.16 4.87 6.94
C ARG A 72 -6.40 5.16 5.45
N SER A 73 -7.27 4.38 4.81
CA SER A 73 -7.67 4.59 3.41
C SER A 73 -8.28 5.97 3.18
N ASN A 74 -9.16 6.41 4.08
CA ASN A 74 -9.80 7.71 3.98
C ASN A 74 -8.81 8.85 4.27
N ASP A 75 -7.93 8.67 5.25
CA ASP A 75 -6.89 9.64 5.60
C ASP A 75 -5.90 9.85 4.43
N GLU A 76 -5.42 8.77 3.80
CA GLU A 76 -4.54 8.85 2.63
C GLU A 76 -5.26 9.42 1.40
N TYR A 77 -6.54 9.09 1.20
CA TYR A 77 -7.35 9.67 0.13
C TYR A 77 -7.51 11.19 0.30
N CYS A 78 -7.73 11.66 1.53
CA CYS A 78 -7.79 13.10 1.83
C CYS A 78 -6.47 13.80 1.50
N LYS A 79 -5.33 13.24 1.89
CA LYS A 79 -4.00 13.78 1.55
C LYS A 79 -3.78 13.85 0.04
N TYR A 80 -4.10 12.78 -0.69
CA TYR A 80 -4.00 12.77 -2.14
C TYR A 80 -4.89 13.85 -2.78
N LYS A 81 -6.12 14.02 -2.29
CA LYS A 81 -7.06 15.02 -2.80
C LYS A 81 -6.55 16.46 -2.60
N GLU A 82 -5.91 16.75 -1.47
CA GLU A 82 -5.29 18.06 -1.23
C GLU A 82 -4.12 18.33 -2.19
N VAL A 83 -3.29 17.33 -2.45
CA VAL A 83 -2.18 17.44 -3.42
C VAL A 83 -2.73 17.67 -4.83
N GLN A 84 -3.76 16.93 -5.23
CA GLN A 84 -4.40 17.08 -6.53
C GLN A 84 -5.00 18.48 -6.71
N GLN A 85 -5.71 19.01 -5.70
CA GLN A 85 -6.27 20.36 -5.76
C GLN A 85 -5.22 21.46 -5.88
N LYS A 86 -4.04 21.28 -5.28
CA LYS A 86 -2.92 22.23 -5.43
C LYS A 86 -2.36 22.18 -6.85
N LEU A 87 -2.15 20.98 -7.40
CA LEU A 87 -1.70 20.79 -8.79
C LEU A 87 -2.68 21.40 -9.79
N ASP A 88 -3.98 21.16 -9.62
CA ASP A 88 -5.01 21.70 -10.51
C ASP A 88 -5.06 23.24 -10.46
N ARG A 89 -4.87 23.83 -9.27
CA ARG A 89 -4.76 25.30 -9.13
C ARG A 89 -3.51 25.86 -9.80
N GLU A 90 -2.37 25.21 -9.64
CA GLU A 90 -1.13 25.64 -10.30
C GLU A 90 -1.21 25.54 -11.82
N GLN A 91 -1.85 24.48 -12.35
CA GLN A 91 -2.10 24.33 -13.77
C GLN A 91 -3.06 25.41 -14.30
N SER A 92 -4.17 25.66 -13.59
CA SER A 92 -5.12 26.71 -13.98
C SER A 92 -4.48 28.10 -13.97
N LEU A 93 -3.60 28.40 -13.00
CA LEU A 93 -2.86 29.67 -12.98
C LEU A 93 -1.91 29.80 -14.18
N LYS A 94 -1.19 28.73 -14.55
CA LYS A 94 -0.31 28.72 -15.72
C LYS A 94 -1.08 28.93 -17.03
N GLU A 95 -2.25 28.30 -17.18
CA GLU A 95 -3.10 28.50 -18.36
C GLU A 95 -3.57 29.95 -18.48
N ILE A 96 -3.97 30.58 -17.38
CA ILE A 96 -4.37 31.99 -17.35
C ILE A 96 -3.18 32.90 -17.72
N GLU A 97 -1.99 32.61 -17.23
CA GLU A 97 -0.77 33.38 -17.58
C GLU A 97 -0.43 33.26 -19.07
N GLU A 98 -0.53 32.06 -19.64
CA GLU A 98 -0.32 31.83 -21.08
C GLU A 98 -1.35 32.56 -21.94
N ASP A 99 -2.62 32.56 -21.54
CA ASP A 99 -3.69 33.27 -22.25
C ASP A 99 -3.51 34.79 -22.18
N ILE A 100 -3.10 35.33 -21.03
CA ILE A 100 -2.75 36.76 -20.89
C ILE A 100 -1.57 37.12 -21.79
N LYS A 101 -0.57 36.25 -21.91
CA LYS A 101 0.59 36.47 -22.77
C LYS A 101 0.20 36.49 -24.25
N LYS A 102 -0.61 35.54 -24.71
CA LYS A 102 -1.15 35.50 -26.09
C LYS A 102 -2.00 36.72 -26.41
N LEU A 103 -2.80 37.21 -25.45
CA LEU A 103 -3.59 38.44 -25.61
C LEU A 103 -2.73 39.71 -25.67
N ARG A 104 -1.55 39.72 -25.03
CA ARG A 104 -0.59 40.82 -25.11
C ARG A 104 0.23 40.82 -26.40
N GLU A 105 0.51 39.65 -26.98
CA GLU A 105 1.24 39.52 -28.25
C GLU A 105 0.36 39.81 -29.48
N ASN A 106 -0.97 39.68 -29.35
CA ASN A 106 -1.96 40.00 -30.41
C ASN A 106 -2.44 41.47 -30.42
N LYS A 107 -1.69 42.38 -29.80
CA LYS A 107 -1.99 43.82 -29.75
C LYS A 107 -0.82 44.63 -30.30
#